data_AF-A0A7S4DHJ0-F1
#
_entry.id   AF-A0A7S4DHJ0-F1
#
_cell.length_a   1.000
_cell.length_b   1.000
_cell.length_c   1.000
_cell.angle_alpha   90.00
_cell.angle_beta   90.00
_cell.angle_gamma   90.00
#
_symmetry.space_group_name_H-M   'P 1'
#
loop_
_entity.id
_entity.type
_entity.pdbx_description
1 polymer ?
#
loop_
_entity_poly.entity_id
_entity_poly.type
_entity_poly.pdbx_seq_one_letter_code
_entity_poly.pdbx_strand_id
1 'polypeptide(L)'
;GGDALWRGLSGRLIPKMKALVTKEEWDARGQRIKGLRAPVALALLKLLRKLPQRLLDAHADYCIITVLNALKSRERDARDVARKTLAQMVVELGAARLPKVYTEMDTILKEGYQVHVKLYTARFLLQALADAGYKPPT
;
A
#
# COMPACT_ATOMS: atom_id res chain seq x y z
N GLY A 1 -17.97 23.93 10.53
CA GLY A 1 -18.41 22.76 11.31
C GLY A 1 -17.67 21.46 10.99
N GLY A 2 -17.39 21.14 9.71
CA GLY A 2 -16.84 19.82 9.32
C GLY A 2 -15.36 19.57 9.67
N ASP A 3 -14.51 20.58 9.64
CA ASP A 3 -13.05 20.42 9.84
C ASP A 3 -12.65 19.95 11.25
N ALA A 4 -13.45 20.31 12.26
CA ALA A 4 -13.23 19.84 13.63
C ALA A 4 -13.63 18.36 13.78
N LEU A 5 -14.75 17.95 13.17
CA LEU A 5 -15.22 16.57 13.16
C LEU A 5 -14.23 15.65 12.42
N TRP A 6 -13.72 16.09 11.26
CA TRP A 6 -12.73 15.31 10.51
C TRP A 6 -11.39 15.19 11.23
N ARG A 7 -10.95 16.24 11.95
CA ARG A 7 -9.75 16.17 12.81
C ARG A 7 -9.94 15.22 13.99
N GLY A 8 -11.10 15.27 14.65
CA GLY A 8 -11.44 14.39 15.76
C GLY A 8 -11.55 12.91 15.35
N LEU A 9 -12.15 12.65 14.19
CA LEU A 9 -12.21 11.30 13.61
C LEU A 9 -10.81 10.80 13.24
N SER A 10 -10.04 11.62 12.53
CA SER A 10 -8.67 11.26 12.10
C SER A 10 -7.75 10.95 13.29
N GLY A 11 -7.81 11.75 14.35
CA GLY A 11 -6.99 11.55 15.55
C GLY A 11 -7.28 10.26 16.32
N ARG A 12 -8.49 9.69 16.20
CA ARG A 12 -8.89 8.48 16.95
C ARG A 12 -8.96 7.23 16.08
N LEU A 13 -9.41 7.37 14.85
CA LEU A 13 -9.67 6.25 13.94
C LEU A 13 -8.35 5.74 13.34
N ILE A 14 -7.46 6.66 12.95
CA ILE A 14 -6.26 6.31 12.19
C ILE A 14 -5.30 5.45 13.02
N PRO A 15 -4.94 5.78 14.29
CA PRO A 15 -4.07 4.92 15.07
C PRO A 15 -4.62 3.50 15.23
N LYS A 16 -5.94 3.38 15.44
CA LYS A 16 -6.62 2.07 15.53
C LYS A 16 -6.60 1.33 14.19
N MET A 17 -6.84 2.02 13.09
CA MET A 17 -6.82 1.40 11.76
C MET A 17 -5.41 0.98 11.35
N LYS A 18 -4.38 1.79 11.66
CA LYS A 18 -2.97 1.43 11.46
C LYS A 18 -2.63 0.12 12.15
N ALA A 19 -3.08 -0.06 13.40
CA ALA A 19 -2.89 -1.30 14.14
C ALA A 19 -3.59 -2.52 13.52
N LEU A 20 -4.64 -2.32 12.71
CA LEU A 20 -5.41 -3.40 12.08
C LEU A 20 -4.88 -3.83 10.71
N VAL A 21 -4.04 -3.03 10.05
CA VAL A 21 -3.47 -3.36 8.73
C VAL A 21 -2.37 -4.41 8.83
N THR A 22 -1.70 -4.49 9.98
CA THR A 22 -0.63 -5.47 10.23
C THR A 22 -1.03 -6.47 11.30
N LYS A 23 -0.54 -7.70 11.20
CA LYS A 23 -0.56 -8.71 12.27
C LYS A 23 0.86 -9.09 12.64
N GLU A 24 1.05 -9.49 13.88
CA GLU A 24 2.26 -10.22 14.25
C GLU A 24 2.15 -11.64 13.69
N GLU A 25 3.20 -12.07 13.00
CA GLU A 25 3.34 -13.42 12.46
C GLU A 25 4.74 -13.93 12.78
N TRP A 26 4.91 -15.24 12.68
CA TRP A 26 6.21 -15.89 12.79
C TRP A 26 6.58 -16.41 11.41
N ASP A 27 7.79 -16.11 10.96
CA ASP A 27 8.29 -16.66 9.70
C ASP A 27 8.75 -18.12 9.87
N ALA A 28 9.13 -18.76 8.76
CA ALA A 28 9.62 -20.14 8.77
C ALA A 28 10.89 -20.35 9.64
N ARG A 29 11.56 -19.28 10.07
CA ARG A 29 12.77 -19.29 10.91
C ARG A 29 12.44 -19.01 12.38
N GLY A 30 11.17 -18.88 12.73
CA GLY A 30 10.74 -18.51 14.08
C GLY A 30 11.06 -17.06 14.43
N GLN A 31 11.24 -16.17 13.46
CA GLN A 31 11.40 -14.74 13.69
C GLN A 31 10.04 -14.05 13.67
N ARG A 32 9.84 -13.11 14.60
CA ARG A 32 8.65 -12.24 14.61
C ARG A 32 8.71 -11.27 13.43
N ILE A 33 7.72 -11.36 12.57
CA ILE A 33 7.54 -10.47 11.42
C ILE A 33 6.17 -9.77 11.50
N LYS A 34 6.05 -8.67 10.75
CA LYS A 34 4.76 -7.99 10.56
C LYS A 34 4.12 -8.49 9.28
N GLY A 35 3.10 -9.33 9.43
CA GLY A 35 2.26 -9.81 8.33
C GLY A 35 1.27 -8.76 7.85
N LEU A 36 1.01 -8.73 6.55
CA LEU A 36 0.02 -7.83 5.95
C LEU A 36 -1.39 -8.44 6.04
N ARG A 37 -2.35 -7.69 6.59
CA ARG A 37 -3.78 -7.98 6.46
C ARG A 37 -4.32 -7.29 5.21
N ALA A 38 -4.06 -7.88 4.05
CA ALA A 38 -4.35 -7.29 2.73
C ALA A 38 -5.79 -6.78 2.57
N PRO A 39 -6.85 -7.53 2.94
CA PRO A 39 -8.23 -7.03 2.83
C PRO A 39 -8.48 -5.78 3.68
N VAL A 40 -7.88 -5.71 4.87
CA VAL A 40 -8.03 -4.56 5.78
C VAL A 40 -7.32 -3.33 5.21
N ALA A 41 -6.14 -3.52 4.63
CA ALA A 41 -5.39 -2.46 3.96
C ALA A 41 -6.21 -1.82 2.84
N LEU A 42 -6.85 -2.66 2.01
CA LEU A 42 -7.71 -2.21 0.91
C LEU A 42 -8.98 -1.53 1.40
N ALA A 43 -9.64 -2.09 2.41
CA ALA A 43 -10.84 -1.50 3.01
C ALA A 43 -10.55 -0.11 3.57
N LEU A 44 -9.40 0.06 4.26
CA LEU A 44 -8.93 1.35 4.75
C LEU A 44 -8.70 2.32 3.59
N LEU A 45 -7.99 1.92 2.53
CA LEU A 45 -7.76 2.81 1.39
C LEU A 45 -9.06 3.26 0.72
N LYS A 46 -10.00 2.33 0.51
CA LYS A 46 -11.32 2.63 -0.05
C LYS A 46 -12.13 3.57 0.85
N LEU A 47 -12.00 3.44 2.18
CA LEU A 47 -12.59 4.38 3.13
C LEU A 47 -11.95 5.77 3.00
N LEU A 48 -10.61 5.84 2.97
CA LEU A 48 -9.87 7.11 2.82
C LEU A 48 -10.25 7.83 1.53
N ARG A 49 -10.52 7.10 0.44
CA ARG A 49 -10.97 7.67 -0.85
C ARG A 49 -12.32 8.40 -0.75
N LYS A 50 -13.15 8.06 0.24
CA LYS A 50 -14.42 8.75 0.50
C LYS A 50 -14.27 10.03 1.34
N LEU A 51 -13.06 10.32 1.83
CA LEU A 51 -12.74 11.51 2.61
C LEU A 51 -12.26 12.66 1.70
N PRO A 52 -12.27 13.92 2.19
CA PRO A 52 -11.67 15.03 1.47
C PRO A 52 -10.22 14.76 1.06
N GLN A 53 -9.84 15.21 -0.14
CA GLN A 53 -8.55 14.93 -0.79
C GLN A 53 -7.33 15.12 0.13
N ARG A 54 -7.30 16.21 0.92
CA ARG A 54 -6.22 16.50 1.87
C ARG A 54 -5.99 15.37 2.91
N LEU A 55 -7.06 14.71 3.36
CA LEU A 55 -6.99 13.62 4.34
C LEU A 55 -6.61 12.31 3.66
N LEU A 56 -7.12 12.08 2.45
CA LEU A 56 -6.66 10.96 1.63
C LEU A 56 -5.15 11.05 1.43
N ASP A 57 -4.63 12.20 1.00
CA ASP A 57 -3.20 12.41 0.76
C ASP A 57 -2.36 12.26 2.03
N ALA A 58 -2.86 12.74 3.18
CA ALA A 58 -2.18 12.61 4.46
C ALA A 58 -2.07 11.16 4.98
N HIS A 59 -2.90 10.23 4.48
CA HIS A 59 -3.05 8.90 5.07
C HIS A 59 -2.90 7.73 4.09
N ALA A 60 -3.04 7.96 2.78
CA ALA A 60 -2.82 6.95 1.75
C ALA A 60 -1.39 6.42 1.78
N ASP A 61 -0.42 7.31 2.04
CA ASP A 61 1.00 6.96 2.16
C ASP A 61 1.23 5.88 3.19
N TYR A 62 0.54 5.94 4.33
CA TYR A 62 0.67 4.91 5.35
C TYR A 62 0.27 3.52 4.82
N CYS A 63 -0.84 3.44 4.08
CA CYS A 63 -1.33 2.17 3.53
C CYS A 63 -0.34 1.63 2.50
N ILE A 64 0.10 2.51 1.59
CA ILE A 64 1.06 2.18 0.52
C ILE A 64 2.37 1.70 1.15
N ILE A 65 2.97 2.47 2.06
CA ILE A 65 4.23 2.13 2.75
C ILE A 65 4.10 0.81 3.51
N THR A 66 2.95 0.53 4.13
CA THR A 66 2.74 -0.74 4.85
C THR A 66 2.76 -1.92 3.89
N VAL A 67 2.10 -1.82 2.73
CA VAL A 67 2.12 -2.87 1.70
C VAL A 67 3.51 -2.99 1.05
N LEU A 68 4.20 -1.87 0.82
CA LEU A 68 5.57 -1.86 0.30
C LEU A 68 6.55 -2.54 1.26
N ASN A 69 6.40 -2.35 2.57
CA ASN A 69 7.22 -3.08 3.55
C ASN A 69 6.92 -4.59 3.54
N ALA A 70 5.70 -5.02 3.24
CA ALA A 70 5.38 -6.44 3.09
C ALA A 70 6.08 -7.09 1.88
N LEU A 71 6.44 -6.32 0.84
CA LEU A 71 7.25 -6.82 -0.28
C LEU A 71 8.69 -7.20 0.13
N LYS A 72 9.17 -6.77 1.30
CA LYS A 72 10.46 -7.19 1.87
C LYS A 72 10.44 -8.62 2.41
N SER A 73 9.27 -9.26 2.52
CA SER A 73 9.20 -10.62 3.03
C SER A 73 10.07 -11.56 2.20
N ARG A 74 10.73 -12.52 2.86
CA ARG A 74 11.47 -13.59 2.18
C ARG A 74 10.53 -14.64 1.57
N GLU A 75 9.31 -14.74 2.10
CA GLU A 75 8.28 -15.65 1.62
C GLU A 75 7.66 -15.16 0.31
N ARG A 76 7.61 -16.04 -0.70
CA ARG A 76 7.06 -15.71 -2.02
C ARG A 76 5.57 -15.35 -1.92
N ASP A 77 4.80 -16.14 -1.19
CA ASP A 77 3.34 -15.96 -1.08
C ASP A 77 2.99 -14.62 -0.42
N ALA A 78 3.74 -14.24 0.62
CA ALA A 78 3.59 -12.94 1.26
C ALA A 78 3.86 -11.78 0.28
N ARG A 79 4.92 -11.89 -0.54
CA ARG A 79 5.22 -10.88 -1.59
C ARG A 79 4.14 -10.85 -2.67
N ASP A 80 3.58 -11.99 -3.05
CA ASP A 80 2.54 -12.06 -4.08
C ASP A 80 1.22 -11.44 -3.59
N VAL A 81 0.84 -11.70 -2.34
CA VAL A 81 -0.30 -11.04 -1.70
C VAL A 81 -0.08 -9.53 -1.62
N ALA A 82 1.09 -9.09 -1.17
CA ALA A 82 1.42 -7.67 -1.10
C ALA A 82 1.38 -6.99 -2.47
N ARG A 83 1.93 -7.63 -3.51
CA ARG A 83 1.93 -7.09 -4.88
C ARG A 83 0.54 -6.96 -5.47
N LYS A 84 -0.30 -8.00 -5.34
CA LYS A 84 -1.71 -7.96 -5.76
C LYS A 84 -2.48 -6.86 -5.03
N THR A 85 -2.24 -6.72 -3.73
CA THR A 85 -2.84 -5.65 -2.91
C THR A 85 -2.41 -4.28 -3.40
N LEU A 86 -1.12 -4.05 -3.63
CA LEU A 86 -0.59 -2.78 -4.12
C LEU A 86 -1.16 -2.41 -5.49
N ALA A 87 -1.28 -3.40 -6.39
CA ALA A 87 -1.89 -3.18 -7.70
C ALA A 87 -3.34 -2.72 -7.60
N GLN A 88 -4.15 -3.38 -6.76
CA GLN A 88 -5.52 -2.95 -6.50
C GLN A 88 -5.59 -1.55 -5.89
N MET A 89 -4.67 -1.21 -4.99
CA MET A 89 -4.57 0.13 -4.42
C MET A 89 -4.24 1.19 -5.49
N VAL A 90 -3.30 0.90 -6.38
CA VAL A 90 -2.90 1.81 -7.46
C VAL A 90 -4.02 1.99 -8.48
N VAL A 91 -4.73 0.92 -8.84
CA VAL A 91 -5.91 1.00 -9.72
C VAL A 91 -7.01 1.86 -9.07
N GLU A 92 -7.27 1.68 -7.77
CA GLU A 92 -8.27 2.47 -7.03
C GLU A 92 -7.90 3.96 -6.91
N LEU A 93 -6.61 4.28 -6.77
CA LEU A 93 -6.13 5.68 -6.68
C LEU A 93 -5.92 6.33 -8.05
N GLY A 94 -5.75 5.52 -9.09
CA GLY A 94 -5.43 5.94 -10.45
C GLY A 94 -3.94 6.18 -10.70
N ALA A 95 -3.59 6.31 -11.99
CA ALA A 95 -2.21 6.45 -12.46
C ALA A 95 -1.46 7.67 -11.90
N ALA A 96 -2.18 8.73 -11.49
CA ALA A 96 -1.57 9.92 -10.89
C ALA A 96 -0.77 9.62 -9.61
N ARG A 97 -1.05 8.50 -8.92
CA ARG A 97 -0.30 8.11 -7.72
C ARG A 97 0.97 7.29 -8.02
N LEU A 98 1.12 6.77 -9.24
CA LEU A 98 2.26 5.91 -9.60
C LEU A 98 3.63 6.54 -9.29
N PRO A 99 3.92 7.81 -9.65
CA PRO A 99 5.24 8.39 -9.39
C PRO A 99 5.63 8.30 -7.91
N LYS A 100 4.69 8.61 -7.02
CA LYS A 100 4.91 8.53 -5.58
C LYS A 100 5.14 7.10 -5.10
N VAL A 101 4.38 6.13 -5.63
CA VAL A 101 4.57 4.71 -5.32
C VAL A 101 5.96 4.24 -5.73
N TYR A 102 6.45 4.66 -6.90
CA TYR A 102 7.80 4.33 -7.36
C TYR A 102 8.89 4.95 -6.49
N THR A 103 8.75 6.23 -6.11
CA THR A 103 9.69 6.89 -5.19
C THR A 103 9.78 6.15 -3.85
N GLU A 104 8.64 5.74 -3.29
CA GLU A 104 8.61 4.97 -2.05
C GLU A 104 9.21 3.57 -2.25
N MET A 105 8.95 2.90 -3.38
CA MET A 105 9.57 1.62 -3.72
C MET A 105 11.10 1.71 -3.75
N ASP A 106 11.66 2.75 -4.36
CA ASP A 106 13.10 3.00 -4.39
C ASP A 106 13.68 3.27 -2.99
N THR A 107 12.90 3.92 -2.13
CA THR A 107 13.31 4.23 -0.75
C THR A 107 13.27 2.99 0.16
N ILE A 108 12.34 2.07 -0.09
CA ILE A 108 12.03 0.93 0.77
C ILE A 108 12.76 -0.35 0.34
N LEU A 109 12.86 -0.63 -0.97
CA LEU A 109 13.39 -1.88 -1.52
C LEU A 109 14.83 -1.69 -2.02
N LYS A 110 15.80 -1.78 -1.10
CA LYS A 110 17.21 -1.40 -1.33
C LYS A 110 18.18 -2.59 -1.38
N GLU A 111 17.82 -3.73 -0.82
CA GLU A 111 18.72 -4.90 -0.76
C GLU A 111 18.76 -5.66 -2.11
N GLY A 112 19.85 -6.38 -2.40
CA GLY A 112 20.06 -7.03 -3.70
C GLY A 112 18.87 -7.81 -4.26
N TYR A 113 18.28 -8.73 -3.49
CA TYR A 113 17.09 -9.47 -3.95
C TYR A 113 15.84 -8.58 -4.07
N GLN A 114 15.74 -7.52 -3.27
CA GLN A 114 14.62 -6.58 -3.30
C GLN A 114 14.63 -5.75 -4.59
N VAL A 115 15.77 -5.57 -5.25
CA VAL A 115 15.85 -4.93 -6.58
C VAL A 115 15.06 -5.72 -7.63
N HIS A 116 15.17 -7.05 -7.61
CA HIS A 116 14.37 -7.90 -8.50
C HIS A 116 12.87 -7.86 -8.14
N VAL A 117 12.55 -7.85 -6.83
CA VAL A 117 11.18 -7.67 -6.36
C VAL A 117 10.61 -6.34 -6.83
N LYS A 118 11.41 -5.26 -6.77
CA LYS A 118 11.04 -3.92 -7.21
C LYS A 118 10.72 -3.90 -8.71
N LEU A 119 11.62 -4.43 -9.55
CA LEU A 119 11.42 -4.49 -11.00
C LEU A 119 10.16 -5.28 -11.37
N TYR A 120 9.97 -6.46 -10.77
CA TYR A 120 8.79 -7.27 -11.05
C TYR A 120 7.50 -6.57 -10.60
N THR A 121 7.54 -5.96 -9.42
CA THR A 121 6.39 -5.20 -8.90
C THR A 121 6.07 -4.01 -9.80
N ALA A 122 7.08 -3.26 -10.26
CA ALA A 122 6.85 -2.13 -11.18
C ALA A 122 6.14 -2.56 -12.46
N ARG A 123 6.64 -3.60 -13.12
CA ARG A 123 5.98 -4.19 -14.30
C ARG A 123 4.55 -4.62 -13.99
N PHE A 124 4.34 -5.29 -12.84
CA PHE A 124 3.02 -5.76 -12.44
C PHE A 124 2.02 -4.62 -12.22
N LEU A 125 2.46 -3.50 -11.63
CA LEU A 125 1.61 -2.31 -11.44
C LEU A 125 1.22 -1.65 -12.77
N LEU A 126 2.17 -1.54 -13.70
CA LEU A 126 1.89 -1.01 -15.04
C LEU A 126 0.89 -1.88 -15.79
N GLN A 127 1.08 -3.21 -15.75
CA GLN A 127 0.15 -4.15 -16.36
C GLN A 127 -1.25 -4.03 -15.77
N ALA A 128 -1.37 -3.98 -14.43
CA ALA A 128 -2.66 -3.86 -13.78
C ALA A 128 -3.41 -2.57 -14.15
N LEU A 129 -2.71 -1.47 -14.36
CA LEU A 129 -3.32 -0.22 -14.83
C LEU A 129 -3.75 -0.29 -16.30
N ALA A 130 -2.92 -0.91 -17.15
CA ALA A 130 -3.26 -1.13 -18.55
C ALA A 130 -4.53 -2.01 -18.67
N ASP A 131 -4.60 -3.08 -17.89
CA ASP A 131 -5.76 -3.99 -17.82
C ASP A 131 -7.00 -3.27 -17.28
N ALA A 132 -6.82 -2.28 -16.40
CA ALA A 132 -7.89 -1.42 -15.88
C ALA A 132 -8.36 -0.33 -16.88
N GLY A 133 -7.79 -0.30 -18.10
CA GLY A 133 -8.20 0.62 -19.16
C GLY A 133 -7.49 1.97 -19.15
N TYR A 134 -6.38 2.12 -18.42
CA TYR A 134 -5.57 3.33 -18.48
C TYR A 134 -4.91 3.49 -19.86
N LYS A 135 -5.08 4.67 -20.48
CA LYS A 135 -4.37 5.08 -21.69
C LYS A 135 -3.37 6.19 -21.32
N PRO A 136 -2.10 6.08 -21.72
CA PRO A 136 -1.11 7.12 -21.44
C PRO A 136 -1.50 8.43 -22.16
N PRO A 137 -1.23 9.61 -21.56
CA PRO A 137 -1.39 10.88 -22.23
C PRO A 137 -0.41 10.94 -23.42
N THR A 138 -0.97 10.99 -24.63
CA THR A 138 -0.26 11.25 -25.89
C THR A 138 0.19 12.68 -26.00
#